data_AF-A0A151Z6E6-F1
#
_entry.id   AF-A0A151Z6E6-F1
#
_cell.length_a   1.000
_cell.length_b   1.000
_cell.length_c   1.000
_cell.angle_alpha   90.00
_cell.angle_beta   90.00
_cell.angle_gamma   90.00
#
_symmetry.space_group_name_H-M   'P 1'
#
loop_
_entity.id
_entity.type
_entity.pdbx_description
1 polymer ?
#
loop_
_entity_poly.entity_id
_entity_poly.type
_entity_poly.pdbx_seq_one_letter_code
_entity_poly.pdbx_strand_id
1 'polypeptide(L)'
;MSKDTLASFKTGFARTKQQVFQKTGHSDETIDVQYAYDKERIVTTEERMLRIQKNHKKIIDLYKDLANVLSTISTDACDLYDTSDVMYTPAQRLKDLSDKIAANDQAYYDITATTFVQPLNDHLGQYTAIKKRGEELATRKIDMDRYKKEVGQLREKATGSNAKVKLAPTEEKLRICKEGYDALHEELLRDMPLLFEDKYPLFQYLTAGAVKGQEEFYSSTAREWSYFPPMVQSVNDTLGSSHMEVITPVESSSASVNIRDDAVFSESGDTGKPSKSIKEKDRNSTYSPTSSTSSASSTTTPVTLNKTTPPPQPYAPPSGGAKKQAQALYDFNGLDATELSFKAGDRITIHKAEGEWWEGEINGQRGFVPGTYVKLI
;
A
#
# COMPACT_ATOMS: atom_id res chain seq x y z
N MET A 1 -1.46 -3.94 5.63
CA MET A 1 -0.51 -5.06 5.87
C MET A 1 -0.64 -5.49 7.34
N SER A 2 -0.43 -6.78 7.64
CA SER A 2 -0.24 -7.25 9.03
C SER A 2 1.13 -6.78 9.56
N LYS A 3 1.22 -6.52 10.87
CA LYS A 3 2.45 -6.11 11.57
C LYS A 3 3.57 -7.16 11.48
N ASP A 4 3.21 -8.43 11.29
CA ASP A 4 4.15 -9.57 11.36
C ASP A 4 5.13 -9.63 10.19
N THR A 5 4.70 -9.21 8.99
CA THR A 5 5.56 -9.22 7.79
C THR A 5 6.66 -8.15 7.86
N LEU A 6 6.35 -7.00 8.48
CA LEU A 6 7.31 -5.92 8.65
C LEU A 6 8.33 -6.23 9.76
N ALA A 7 7.90 -6.94 10.80
CA ALA A 7 8.73 -7.33 11.94
C ALA A 7 9.77 -8.40 11.56
N SER A 8 9.34 -9.48 10.90
CA SER A 8 10.22 -10.56 10.39
C SER A 8 11.33 -10.02 9.48
N PHE A 9 10.98 -9.07 8.61
CA PHE A 9 11.88 -8.41 7.67
C PHE A 9 12.96 -7.55 8.38
N LYS A 10 12.59 -6.76 9.40
CA LYS A 10 13.55 -5.96 10.19
C LYS A 10 14.56 -6.83 10.97
N THR A 11 14.13 -8.00 11.47
CA THR A 11 15.01 -8.96 12.16
C THR A 11 16.04 -9.64 11.26
N GLY A 12 15.70 -9.89 9.98
CA GLY A 12 16.66 -10.42 9.00
C GLY A 12 17.80 -9.44 8.73
N PHE A 13 17.44 -8.18 8.50
CA PHE A 13 18.35 -7.08 8.23
C PHE A 13 19.34 -6.81 9.39
N ALA A 14 18.85 -6.84 10.64
CA ALA A 14 19.67 -6.67 11.83
C ALA A 14 20.63 -7.86 12.05
N ARG A 15 20.19 -9.10 11.77
CA ARG A 15 21.04 -10.30 11.86
C ARG A 15 22.14 -10.33 10.81
N THR A 16 21.82 -9.99 9.55
CA THR A 16 22.82 -9.92 8.47
C THR A 16 23.87 -8.87 8.82
N LYS A 17 23.45 -7.67 9.27
CA LYS A 17 24.36 -6.61 9.74
C LYS A 17 25.20 -7.03 10.96
N GLN A 18 24.61 -7.75 11.92
CA GLN A 18 25.30 -8.20 13.14
C GLN A 18 26.34 -9.29 12.85
N GLN A 19 26.10 -10.16 11.87
CA GLN A 19 27.09 -11.16 11.42
C GLN A 19 28.34 -10.52 10.78
N VAL A 20 28.19 -9.36 10.12
CA VAL A 20 29.29 -8.55 9.55
C VAL A 20 30.27 -8.08 10.62
N PHE A 21 29.73 -7.44 11.66
CA PHE A 21 30.54 -6.78 12.67
C PHE A 21 31.21 -7.75 13.65
N GLN A 22 30.73 -8.99 13.74
CA GLN A 22 31.34 -10.04 14.56
C GLN A 22 32.45 -10.85 13.83
N LYS A 23 32.58 -10.72 12.50
CA LYS A 23 33.56 -11.44 11.66
C LYS A 23 34.65 -10.56 11.06
N THR A 24 35.10 -9.52 11.76
CA THR A 24 36.20 -8.69 11.25
C THR A 24 37.55 -9.40 11.40
N GLY A 25 37.98 -10.07 10.33
CA GLY A 25 39.32 -10.64 10.20
C GLY A 25 39.88 -10.68 8.77
N HIS A 26 39.04 -10.64 7.72
CA HIS A 26 39.48 -10.62 6.32
C HIS A 26 38.64 -9.63 5.50
N SER A 27 39.29 -8.82 4.66
CA SER A 27 38.67 -7.78 3.83
C SER A 27 37.58 -8.35 2.91
N ASP A 28 37.84 -9.51 2.30
CA ASP A 28 36.96 -10.11 1.29
C ASP A 28 35.62 -10.60 1.89
N GLU A 29 35.62 -11.11 3.12
CA GLU A 29 34.37 -11.48 3.83
C GLU A 29 33.54 -10.26 4.22
N THR A 30 34.18 -9.11 4.49
CA THR A 30 33.50 -7.86 4.85
C THR A 30 32.86 -7.20 3.62
N ILE A 31 33.44 -7.40 2.43
CA ILE A 31 32.95 -6.84 1.17
C ILE A 31 31.71 -7.60 0.67
N ASP A 32 31.74 -8.93 0.67
CA ASP A 32 30.61 -9.78 0.21
C ASP A 32 29.33 -9.53 1.03
N VAL A 33 29.49 -9.13 2.29
CA VAL A 33 28.39 -8.97 3.24
C VAL A 33 27.75 -7.57 3.14
N GLN A 34 28.54 -6.52 2.87
CA GLN A 34 28.01 -5.18 2.53
C GLN A 34 27.21 -5.22 1.23
N TYR A 35 27.72 -5.93 0.22
CA TYR A 35 27.01 -6.14 -1.04
C TYR A 35 25.66 -6.83 -0.82
N ALA A 36 25.63 -7.91 -0.02
CA ALA A 36 24.39 -8.61 0.30
C ALA A 36 23.36 -7.70 0.99
N TYR A 37 23.83 -6.88 1.94
CA TYR A 37 23.02 -5.90 2.65
C TYR A 37 22.40 -4.86 1.71
N ASP A 38 23.20 -4.22 0.86
CA ASP A 38 22.68 -3.19 -0.06
C ASP A 38 21.77 -3.78 -1.14
N LYS A 39 22.07 -4.99 -1.62
CA LYS A 39 21.21 -5.72 -2.54
C LYS A 39 19.80 -5.93 -1.96
N GLU A 40 19.70 -6.36 -0.70
CA GLU A 40 18.41 -6.54 -0.03
C GLU A 40 17.63 -5.22 0.11
N ARG A 41 18.32 -4.12 0.43
CA ARG A 41 17.71 -2.77 0.51
C ARG A 41 17.13 -2.34 -0.83
N ILE A 42 17.89 -2.53 -1.91
CA ILE A 42 17.47 -2.19 -3.27
C ILE A 42 16.20 -2.96 -3.65
N VAL A 43 16.20 -4.29 -3.50
CA VAL A 43 15.03 -5.14 -3.82
C VAL A 43 13.80 -4.72 -3.04
N THR A 44 13.94 -4.53 -1.73
CA THR A 44 12.81 -4.17 -0.87
C THR A 44 12.24 -2.78 -1.19
N THR A 45 13.12 -1.84 -1.52
CA THR A 45 12.72 -0.49 -1.89
C THR A 45 11.97 -0.49 -3.22
N GLU A 46 12.46 -1.24 -4.20
CA GLU A 46 11.81 -1.44 -5.49
C GLU A 46 10.39 -2.00 -5.32
N GLU A 47 10.22 -3.06 -4.51
CA GLU A 47 8.90 -3.64 -4.26
C GLU A 47 7.91 -2.64 -3.65
N ARG A 48 8.38 -1.76 -2.76
CA ARG A 48 7.54 -0.70 -2.18
C ARG A 48 7.11 0.30 -3.25
N MET A 49 8.04 0.74 -4.09
CA MET A 49 7.77 1.66 -5.20
C MET A 49 6.77 1.06 -6.20
N LEU A 50 6.93 -0.21 -6.56
CA LEU A 50 5.99 -0.94 -7.43
C LEU A 50 4.58 -1.05 -6.82
N ARG A 51 4.48 -1.30 -5.50
CA ARG A 51 3.18 -1.30 -4.81
C ARG A 51 2.53 0.08 -4.82
N ILE A 52 3.31 1.13 -4.60
CA ILE A 52 2.82 2.52 -4.66
C ILE A 52 2.29 2.81 -6.06
N GLN A 53 3.05 2.49 -7.11
CA GLN A 53 2.63 2.66 -8.49
C GLN A 53 1.31 1.92 -8.80
N LYS A 54 1.23 0.64 -8.40
CA LYS A 54 0.02 -0.18 -8.59
C LYS A 54 -1.20 0.42 -7.90
N ASN A 55 -1.04 0.87 -6.65
CA ASN A 55 -2.14 1.47 -5.90
C ASN A 55 -2.54 2.83 -6.48
N HIS A 56 -1.58 3.61 -6.98
CA HIS A 56 -1.87 4.88 -7.63
C HIS A 56 -2.69 4.68 -8.91
N LYS A 57 -2.32 3.69 -9.73
CA LYS A 57 -3.14 3.28 -10.89
C LYS A 57 -4.55 2.85 -10.47
N LYS A 58 -4.68 2.08 -9.39
CA LYS A 58 -5.99 1.64 -8.89
C LYS A 58 -6.90 2.81 -8.51
N ILE A 59 -6.35 3.91 -7.99
CA ILE A 59 -7.15 5.11 -7.67
C ILE A 59 -7.75 5.71 -8.95
N ILE A 60 -6.96 5.83 -10.01
CA ILE A 60 -7.43 6.33 -11.32
C ILE A 60 -8.54 5.42 -11.86
N ASP A 61 -8.31 4.11 -11.86
CA ASP A 61 -9.31 3.14 -12.36
C ASP A 61 -10.63 3.26 -11.57
N LEU A 62 -10.59 3.52 -10.25
CA LEU A 62 -11.78 3.74 -9.41
C LEU A 62 -12.53 5.04 -9.73
N TYR A 63 -11.84 6.13 -10.09
CA TYR A 63 -12.50 7.37 -10.50
C TYR A 63 -13.24 7.21 -11.82
N LYS A 64 -12.61 6.51 -12.78
CA LYS A 64 -13.26 6.14 -14.03
C LYS A 64 -14.51 5.28 -13.81
N ASP A 65 -14.41 4.26 -12.95
CA ASP A 65 -15.56 3.41 -12.62
C ASP A 65 -16.70 4.21 -11.97
N LEU A 66 -16.37 5.11 -11.04
CA LEU A 66 -17.34 6.01 -10.42
C LEU A 66 -18.05 6.89 -11.46
N ALA A 67 -17.30 7.49 -12.39
CA ALA A 67 -17.86 8.32 -13.45
C ALA A 67 -18.83 7.52 -14.34
N ASN A 68 -18.45 6.30 -14.73
CA ASN A 68 -19.29 5.42 -15.54
C ASN A 68 -20.60 5.06 -14.83
N VAL A 69 -20.52 4.64 -13.56
CA VAL A 69 -21.73 4.28 -12.79
C VAL A 69 -22.65 5.49 -12.61
N LEU A 70 -22.10 6.66 -12.31
CA LEU A 70 -22.90 7.90 -12.22
C LEU A 70 -23.55 8.25 -13.56
N SER A 71 -22.86 8.06 -14.68
CA SER A 71 -23.41 8.30 -16.01
C SER A 71 -24.58 7.37 -16.34
N THR A 72 -24.47 6.08 -15.99
CA THR A 72 -25.57 5.12 -16.17
C THR A 72 -26.78 5.49 -15.32
N ILE A 73 -26.58 5.72 -14.01
CA ILE A 73 -27.67 6.07 -13.10
C ILE A 73 -28.36 7.37 -13.54
N SER A 74 -27.59 8.39 -13.91
CA SER A 74 -28.15 9.68 -14.32
C SER A 74 -28.89 9.61 -15.65
N THR A 75 -28.40 8.83 -16.61
CA THR A 75 -29.10 8.63 -17.89
C THR A 75 -30.45 7.96 -17.66
N ASP A 76 -30.48 6.84 -16.94
CA ASP A 76 -31.73 6.13 -16.66
C ASP A 76 -32.68 6.98 -15.82
N ALA A 77 -32.17 7.70 -14.81
CA ALA A 77 -32.99 8.57 -13.97
C ALA A 77 -33.59 9.75 -14.75
N CYS A 78 -32.87 10.34 -15.70
CA CYS A 78 -33.40 11.38 -16.59
C CYS A 78 -34.61 10.90 -17.38
N ASP A 79 -34.55 9.68 -17.90
CA ASP A 79 -35.60 9.11 -18.76
C ASP A 79 -36.88 8.78 -17.99
N LEU A 80 -36.83 8.74 -16.65
CA LEU A 80 -38.00 8.51 -15.79
C LEU A 80 -38.83 9.76 -15.52
N TYR A 81 -38.27 10.97 -15.71
CA TYR A 81 -38.96 12.22 -15.41
C TYR A 81 -39.48 12.90 -16.67
N ASP A 82 -40.74 13.37 -16.61
CA ASP A 82 -41.26 14.29 -17.60
C ASP A 82 -40.54 15.65 -17.51
N THR A 83 -40.48 16.40 -18.61
CA THR A 83 -39.79 17.69 -18.68
C THR A 83 -40.34 18.77 -17.73
N SER A 84 -41.57 18.60 -17.24
CA SER A 84 -42.22 19.47 -16.27
C SER A 84 -41.95 19.09 -14.81
N ASP A 85 -41.35 17.93 -14.55
CA ASP A 85 -41.10 17.46 -13.19
C ASP A 85 -39.97 18.26 -12.51
N VAL A 86 -40.09 18.48 -11.20
CA VAL A 86 -39.09 19.20 -10.39
C VAL A 86 -37.72 18.52 -10.38
N MET A 87 -37.69 17.20 -10.56
CA MET A 87 -36.46 16.40 -10.58
C MET A 87 -35.85 16.23 -11.98
N TYR A 88 -36.53 16.68 -13.05
CA TYR A 88 -36.00 16.60 -14.41
C TYR A 88 -34.68 17.36 -14.57
N THR A 89 -34.64 18.64 -14.17
CA THR A 89 -33.42 19.46 -14.27
C THR A 89 -32.28 18.97 -13.35
N PRO A 90 -32.52 18.60 -12.06
CA PRO A 90 -31.51 17.91 -11.25
C PRO A 90 -30.95 16.64 -11.90
N ALA A 91 -31.81 15.79 -12.49
CA ALA A 91 -31.37 14.58 -13.16
C ALA A 91 -30.48 14.91 -14.38
N GLN A 92 -30.88 15.87 -15.22
CA GLN A 92 -30.07 16.32 -16.36
C GLN A 92 -28.69 16.83 -15.91
N ARG A 93 -28.65 17.61 -14.83
CA ARG A 93 -27.38 18.10 -14.30
C ARG A 93 -26.50 17.00 -13.73
N LEU A 94 -27.09 15.93 -13.20
CA LEU A 94 -26.34 14.75 -12.76
C LEU A 94 -25.66 14.05 -13.93
N LYS A 95 -26.30 14.04 -15.10
CA LYS A 95 -25.70 13.55 -16.34
C LYS A 95 -24.52 14.43 -16.77
N ASP A 96 -24.71 15.76 -16.82
CA ASP A 96 -23.63 16.70 -17.14
C ASP A 96 -22.45 16.59 -16.14
N LEU A 97 -22.75 16.38 -14.84
CA LEU A 97 -21.74 16.14 -13.82
C LEU A 97 -20.91 14.89 -14.15
N SER A 98 -21.54 13.80 -14.58
CA SER A 98 -20.81 12.56 -14.90
C SER A 98 -19.79 12.77 -16.03
N ASP A 99 -20.16 13.53 -17.06
CA ASP A 99 -19.26 13.89 -18.16
C ASP A 99 -18.11 14.79 -17.68
N LYS A 100 -18.40 15.73 -16.78
CA LYS A 100 -17.37 16.58 -16.16
C LYS A 100 -16.42 15.80 -15.26
N ILE A 101 -16.92 14.85 -14.47
CA ILE A 101 -16.08 13.97 -13.65
C ILE A 101 -15.17 13.14 -14.56
N ALA A 102 -15.69 12.61 -15.67
CA ALA A 102 -14.87 11.87 -16.64
C ALA A 102 -13.78 12.75 -17.29
N ALA A 103 -14.11 14.00 -17.64
CA ALA A 103 -13.11 14.95 -18.16
C ALA A 103 -12.04 15.32 -17.11
N ASN A 104 -12.46 15.53 -15.85
CA ASN A 104 -11.54 15.78 -14.73
C ASN A 104 -10.64 14.57 -14.46
N ASP A 105 -11.17 13.34 -14.55
CA ASP A 105 -10.40 12.10 -14.40
C ASP A 105 -9.34 11.98 -15.50
N GLN A 106 -9.69 12.29 -16.75
CA GLN A 106 -8.74 12.29 -17.86
C GLN A 106 -7.63 13.35 -17.65
N ALA A 107 -7.98 14.56 -17.24
CA ALA A 107 -7.00 15.61 -16.93
C ALA A 107 -6.08 15.20 -15.78
N TYR A 108 -6.63 14.61 -14.72
CA TYR A 108 -5.87 14.07 -13.59
C TYR A 108 -4.91 12.96 -14.05
N TYR A 109 -5.36 12.05 -14.92
CA TYR A 109 -4.54 10.99 -15.52
C TYR A 109 -3.37 11.57 -16.31
N ASP A 110 -3.60 12.56 -17.18
CA ASP A 110 -2.56 13.16 -18.03
C ASP A 110 -1.47 13.86 -17.20
N ILE A 111 -1.88 14.62 -16.18
CA ILE A 111 -0.96 15.26 -15.23
C ILE A 111 -0.19 14.20 -14.45
N THR A 112 -0.88 13.18 -13.93
CA THR A 112 -0.28 12.09 -13.16
C THR A 112 0.71 11.26 -13.99
N ALA A 113 0.42 11.06 -15.27
CA ALA A 113 1.30 10.33 -16.17
C ALA A 113 2.70 10.98 -16.24
N THR A 114 2.73 12.31 -16.30
CA THR A 114 3.98 13.08 -16.45
C THR A 114 4.64 13.44 -15.12
N THR A 115 3.85 13.68 -14.07
CA THR A 115 4.36 14.13 -12.76
C THR A 115 4.64 13.00 -11.77
N PHE A 116 4.06 11.82 -12.00
CA PHE A 116 4.18 10.67 -11.10
C PHE A 116 4.66 9.40 -11.80
N VAL A 117 3.91 8.94 -12.81
CA VAL A 117 4.12 7.60 -13.40
C VAL A 117 5.43 7.51 -14.17
N GLN A 118 5.68 8.47 -15.07
CA GLN A 118 6.88 8.47 -15.91
C GLN A 118 8.17 8.61 -15.06
N PRO A 119 8.31 9.58 -14.14
CA PRO A 119 9.54 9.71 -13.35
C PRO A 119 9.77 8.50 -12.43
N LEU A 120 8.71 7.90 -11.89
CA LEU A 120 8.83 6.67 -11.10
C LEU A 120 9.28 5.48 -11.96
N ASN A 121 8.77 5.34 -13.18
CA ASN A 121 9.21 4.30 -14.13
C ASN A 121 10.69 4.46 -14.49
N ASP A 122 11.11 5.69 -14.81
CA ASP A 122 12.50 5.99 -15.16
C ASP A 122 13.44 5.64 -14.01
N HIS A 123 13.06 5.96 -12.77
CA HIS A 123 13.81 5.59 -11.58
C HIS A 123 13.82 4.07 -11.33
N LEU A 124 12.68 3.38 -11.46
CA LEU A 124 12.59 1.91 -11.37
C LEU A 124 13.44 1.20 -12.45
N GLY A 125 13.66 1.84 -13.59
CA GLY A 125 14.60 1.38 -14.62
C GLY A 125 16.02 1.20 -14.08
N GLN A 126 16.46 2.07 -13.16
CA GLN A 126 17.78 1.97 -12.52
C GLN A 126 17.87 0.76 -11.59
N TYR A 127 16.82 0.45 -10.84
CA TYR A 127 16.73 -0.78 -10.02
C TYR A 127 16.85 -2.03 -10.89
N THR A 128 16.20 -2.03 -12.06
CA THR A 128 16.31 -3.12 -13.03
C THR A 128 17.74 -3.27 -13.55
N ALA A 129 18.44 -2.16 -13.84
CA ALA A 129 19.84 -2.19 -14.26
C ALA A 129 20.77 -2.76 -13.18
N ILE A 130 20.59 -2.36 -11.91
CA ILE A 130 21.35 -2.89 -10.77
C ILE A 130 21.14 -4.40 -10.60
N LYS A 131 19.90 -4.89 -10.73
CA LYS A 131 19.61 -6.33 -10.67
C LYS A 131 20.32 -7.11 -11.78
N LYS A 132 20.25 -6.63 -13.03
CA LYS A 132 20.96 -7.25 -14.17
C LYS A 132 22.48 -7.30 -13.96
N ARG A 133 23.07 -6.21 -13.44
CA ARG A 133 24.49 -6.18 -13.07
C ARG A 133 24.80 -7.18 -11.94
N GLY A 134 23.90 -7.35 -10.97
CA GLY A 134 24.04 -8.37 -9.93
C GLY A 134 23.96 -9.82 -10.45
N GLU A 135 23.16 -10.09 -11.47
CA GLU A 135 23.11 -11.38 -12.19
C GLU A 135 24.43 -11.65 -12.92
N GLU A 136 24.94 -10.64 -13.65
CA GLU A 136 26.25 -10.71 -14.30
C GLU A 136 27.39 -10.93 -13.30
N LEU A 137 27.37 -10.23 -12.16
CA LEU A 137 28.36 -10.42 -11.09
C LEU A 137 28.37 -11.87 -10.58
N ALA A 138 27.19 -12.48 -10.41
CA ALA A 138 27.09 -13.88 -10.01
C ALA A 138 27.68 -14.83 -11.06
N THR A 139 27.45 -14.56 -12.35
CA THR A 139 28.07 -15.32 -13.46
C THR A 139 29.59 -15.21 -13.42
N ARG A 140 30.14 -13.99 -13.26
CA ARG A 140 31.59 -13.77 -13.16
C ARG A 140 32.22 -14.48 -11.96
N LYS A 141 31.51 -14.55 -10.82
CA LYS A 141 31.96 -15.30 -9.64
C LYS A 141 32.12 -16.79 -9.95
N ILE A 142 31.14 -17.38 -10.65
CA ILE A 142 31.17 -18.79 -11.07
C ILE A 142 32.37 -19.06 -11.99
N ASP A 143 32.61 -18.20 -12.98
CA ASP A 143 33.75 -18.36 -13.91
C ASP A 143 35.10 -18.20 -13.19
N MET A 144 35.21 -17.21 -12.30
CA MET A 144 36.40 -17.02 -11.48
C MET A 144 36.68 -18.25 -10.60
N ASP A 145 35.68 -18.77 -9.89
CA ASP A 145 35.83 -19.96 -9.04
C ASP A 145 36.21 -21.21 -9.84
N ARG A 146 35.64 -21.36 -11.04
CA ARG A 146 36.00 -22.42 -11.99
C ARG A 146 37.47 -22.35 -12.37
N TYR A 147 37.95 -21.20 -12.82
CA TYR A 147 39.36 -21.04 -13.22
C TYR A 147 40.32 -21.12 -12.03
N LYS A 148 39.92 -20.63 -10.85
CA LYS A 148 40.69 -20.78 -9.61
C LYS A 148 40.92 -22.24 -9.26
N LYS A 149 39.87 -23.06 -9.36
CA LYS A 149 39.96 -24.51 -9.17
C LYS A 149 40.84 -25.18 -10.23
N GLU A 150 40.72 -24.80 -11.49
CA GLU A 150 41.53 -25.36 -12.59
C GLU A 150 43.02 -25.03 -12.42
N VAL A 151 43.37 -23.79 -12.06
CA VAL A 151 44.75 -23.38 -11.74
C VAL A 151 45.30 -24.21 -10.58
N GLY A 152 44.53 -24.40 -9.50
CA GLY A 152 44.93 -25.23 -8.37
C GLY A 152 45.30 -26.66 -8.79
N GLN A 153 44.44 -27.29 -9.60
CA GLN A 153 44.68 -28.65 -10.12
C GLN A 153 45.89 -28.74 -11.07
N LEU A 154 46.11 -27.71 -11.91
CA LEU A 154 47.26 -27.66 -12.81
C LEU A 154 48.57 -27.47 -12.04
N ARG A 155 48.56 -26.69 -10.96
CA ARG A 155 49.71 -26.49 -10.05
C ARG A 155 50.08 -27.76 -9.30
N GLU A 156 49.09 -28.52 -8.82
CA GLU A 156 49.34 -29.84 -8.21
C GLU A 156 49.96 -30.84 -9.20
N LYS A 157 49.64 -30.73 -10.49
CA LYS A 157 50.15 -31.59 -11.57
C LYS A 157 51.35 -30.99 -12.31
N ALA A 158 52.07 -30.03 -11.71
CA ALA A 158 53.12 -29.24 -12.37
C ALA A 158 54.32 -30.04 -12.93
N THR A 159 54.44 -31.32 -12.59
CA THR A 159 55.45 -32.24 -13.15
C THR A 159 55.10 -32.75 -14.55
N GLY A 160 53.84 -32.69 -14.98
CA GLY A 160 53.39 -33.14 -16.29
C GLY A 160 53.56 -32.09 -17.41
N SER A 161 54.10 -32.50 -18.57
CA SER A 161 54.31 -31.62 -19.75
C SER A 161 53.04 -30.86 -20.17
N ASN A 162 51.88 -31.53 -20.18
CA ASN A 162 50.59 -30.92 -20.53
C ASN A 162 50.12 -29.87 -19.51
N ALA A 163 50.40 -30.08 -18.21
CA ALA A 163 50.04 -29.11 -17.17
C ALA A 163 50.85 -27.81 -17.32
N LYS A 164 52.13 -27.90 -17.64
CA LYS A 164 53.00 -26.73 -17.90
C LYS A 164 52.52 -25.88 -19.07
N VAL A 165 52.03 -26.51 -20.14
CA VAL A 165 51.52 -25.79 -21.33
C VAL A 165 50.21 -25.06 -21.04
N LYS A 166 49.32 -25.66 -20.24
CA LYS A 166 47.99 -25.10 -19.94
C LYS A 166 47.96 -24.11 -18.78
N LEU A 167 48.94 -24.17 -17.87
CA LEU A 167 48.93 -23.38 -16.64
C LEU A 167 48.90 -21.87 -16.91
N ALA A 168 49.86 -21.33 -17.66
CA ALA A 168 49.94 -19.88 -17.90
C ALA A 168 48.69 -19.32 -18.61
N PRO A 169 48.14 -19.95 -19.68
CA PRO A 169 46.88 -19.51 -20.28
C PRO A 169 45.68 -19.55 -19.31
N THR A 170 45.59 -20.56 -18.44
CA THR A 170 44.48 -20.66 -17.46
C THR A 170 44.65 -19.65 -16.32
N GLU A 171 45.87 -19.34 -15.91
CA GLU A 171 46.16 -18.27 -14.95
C GLU A 171 45.79 -16.89 -15.49
N GLU A 172 46.04 -16.64 -16.78
CA GLU A 172 45.61 -15.40 -17.42
C GLU A 172 44.08 -15.28 -17.49
N LYS A 173 43.36 -16.38 -17.78
CA LYS A 173 41.90 -16.42 -17.69
C LYS A 173 41.39 -16.10 -16.29
N LEU A 174 42.01 -16.68 -15.26
CA LEU A 174 41.68 -16.39 -13.87
C LEU A 174 41.90 -14.90 -13.55
N ARG A 175 43.02 -14.33 -13.99
CA ARG A 175 43.32 -12.91 -13.81
C ARG A 175 42.24 -12.02 -14.42
N ILE A 176 41.90 -12.25 -15.69
CA ILE A 176 40.85 -11.49 -16.40
C ILE A 176 39.48 -11.64 -15.72
N CYS A 177 39.10 -12.86 -15.32
CA CYS A 177 37.82 -13.09 -14.63
C CYS A 177 37.78 -12.39 -13.27
N LYS A 178 38.89 -12.41 -12.53
CA LYS A 178 39.00 -11.72 -11.25
C LYS A 178 38.89 -10.20 -11.43
N GLU A 179 39.66 -9.61 -12.34
CA GLU A 179 39.60 -8.17 -12.63
C GLU A 179 38.21 -7.72 -13.07
N GLY A 180 37.55 -8.52 -13.92
CA GLY A 180 36.17 -8.25 -14.34
C GLY A 180 35.14 -8.40 -13.22
N TYR A 181 35.31 -9.36 -12.30
CA TYR A 181 34.47 -9.51 -11.12
C TYR A 181 34.67 -8.32 -10.17
N ASP A 182 35.92 -8.01 -9.81
CA ASP A 182 36.28 -6.95 -8.86
C ASP A 182 35.75 -5.59 -9.35
N ALA A 183 35.97 -5.26 -10.63
CA ALA A 183 35.47 -4.00 -11.21
C ALA A 183 33.95 -3.85 -11.12
N LEU A 184 33.19 -4.90 -11.46
CA LEU A 184 31.73 -4.87 -11.39
C LEU A 184 31.22 -4.87 -9.94
N HIS A 185 31.93 -5.55 -9.04
CA HIS A 185 31.60 -5.57 -7.63
C HIS A 185 31.75 -4.19 -7.00
N GLU A 186 32.87 -3.51 -7.29
CA GLU A 186 33.12 -2.13 -6.85
C GLU A 186 32.09 -1.15 -7.40
N GLU A 187 31.71 -1.27 -8.67
CA GLU A 187 30.61 -0.49 -9.25
C GLU A 187 29.30 -0.67 -8.46
N LEU A 188 28.95 -1.91 -8.12
CA LEU A 188 27.71 -2.21 -7.40
C LEU A 188 27.73 -1.71 -5.96
N LEU A 189 28.86 -1.85 -5.26
CA LEU A 189 29.06 -1.32 -3.91
C LEU A 189 28.99 0.22 -3.87
N ARG A 190 29.38 0.88 -4.97
CA ARG A 190 29.26 2.34 -5.11
C ARG A 190 27.85 2.77 -5.49
N ASP A 191 27.24 2.12 -6.47
CA ASP A 191 25.98 2.58 -7.07
C ASP A 191 24.74 2.24 -6.23
N MET A 192 24.69 1.07 -5.56
CA MET A 192 23.50 0.67 -4.78
C MET A 192 23.18 1.65 -3.63
N PRO A 193 24.14 2.10 -2.80
CA PRO A 193 23.84 3.10 -1.76
C PRO A 193 23.36 4.43 -2.33
N LEU A 194 23.96 4.88 -3.44
CA LEU A 194 23.56 6.12 -4.12
C LEU A 194 22.12 6.04 -4.62
N LEU A 195 21.76 4.96 -5.32
CA LEU A 195 20.39 4.73 -5.78
C LEU A 195 19.41 4.62 -4.62
N PHE A 196 19.81 3.95 -3.53
CA PHE A 196 18.96 3.86 -2.35
C PHE A 196 18.67 5.25 -1.76
N GLU A 197 19.64 6.15 -1.67
CA GLU A 197 19.43 7.49 -1.11
C GLU A 197 18.68 8.42 -2.08
N ASP A 198 18.88 8.27 -3.39
CA ASP A 198 18.23 9.08 -4.44
C ASP A 198 16.69 8.99 -4.44
N LYS A 199 16.11 7.95 -3.83
CA LYS A 199 14.65 7.84 -3.66
C LYS A 199 14.05 9.02 -2.90
N TYR A 200 14.77 9.63 -1.96
CA TYR A 200 14.22 10.69 -1.11
C TYR A 200 13.86 11.96 -1.90
N PRO A 201 14.77 12.59 -2.65
CA PRO A 201 14.43 13.75 -3.46
C PRO A 201 13.38 13.43 -4.53
N LEU A 202 13.44 12.25 -5.17
CA LEU A 202 12.41 11.83 -6.11
C LEU A 202 11.02 11.82 -5.47
N PHE A 203 10.87 11.14 -4.33
CA PHE A 203 9.57 11.00 -3.66
C PHE A 203 9.02 12.32 -3.12
N GLN A 204 9.85 13.34 -2.88
CA GLN A 204 9.35 14.69 -2.59
C GLN A 204 8.55 15.23 -3.77
N TYR A 205 9.08 15.13 -5.00
CA TYR A 205 8.39 15.59 -6.20
C TYR A 205 7.15 14.74 -6.49
N LEU A 206 7.29 13.41 -6.45
CA LEU A 206 6.18 12.48 -6.72
C LEU A 206 5.02 12.70 -5.76
N THR A 207 5.31 12.78 -4.45
CA THR A 207 4.26 12.95 -3.43
C THR A 207 3.61 14.32 -3.55
N ALA A 208 4.38 15.38 -3.79
CA ALA A 208 3.83 16.72 -3.99
C ALA A 208 2.94 16.80 -5.24
N GLY A 209 3.35 16.19 -6.35
CA GLY A 209 2.56 16.10 -7.58
C GLY A 209 1.25 15.34 -7.36
N ALA A 210 1.31 14.19 -6.71
CA ALA A 210 0.14 13.39 -6.39
C ALA A 210 -0.86 14.15 -5.49
N VAL A 211 -0.38 14.82 -4.44
CA VAL A 211 -1.24 15.60 -3.53
C VAL A 211 -1.93 16.76 -4.27
N LYS A 212 -1.18 17.49 -5.10
CA LYS A 212 -1.72 18.61 -5.88
C LYS A 212 -2.77 18.15 -6.90
N GLY A 213 -2.47 17.09 -7.66
CA GLY A 213 -3.43 16.54 -8.62
C GLY A 213 -4.71 16.05 -7.96
N GLN A 214 -4.61 15.41 -6.79
CA GLN A 214 -5.78 14.95 -6.04
C GLN A 214 -6.61 16.11 -5.48
N GLU A 215 -5.96 17.14 -4.95
CA GLU A 215 -6.66 18.35 -4.48
C GLU A 215 -7.44 19.01 -5.62
N GLU A 216 -6.82 19.18 -6.79
CA GLU A 216 -7.47 19.77 -7.96
C GLU A 216 -8.67 18.92 -8.43
N PHE A 217 -8.52 17.59 -8.48
CA PHE A 217 -9.62 16.68 -8.83
C PHE A 217 -10.80 16.80 -7.85
N TYR A 218 -10.53 16.77 -6.54
CA TYR A 218 -11.58 16.87 -5.52
C TYR A 218 -12.22 18.26 -5.49
N SER A 219 -11.44 19.33 -5.56
CA SER A 219 -11.94 20.70 -5.57
C SER A 219 -12.80 20.99 -6.80
N SER A 220 -12.41 20.50 -7.97
CA SER A 220 -13.21 20.59 -9.21
C SER A 220 -14.53 19.82 -9.07
N THR A 221 -14.46 18.57 -8.58
CA THR A 221 -15.65 17.73 -8.40
C THR A 221 -16.61 18.31 -7.34
N ALA A 222 -16.08 18.80 -6.21
CA ALA A 222 -16.88 19.42 -5.15
C ALA A 222 -17.59 20.69 -5.64
N ARG A 223 -16.93 21.49 -6.48
CA ARG A 223 -17.55 22.66 -7.12
C ARG A 223 -18.77 22.27 -7.95
N GLU A 224 -18.71 21.17 -8.69
CA GLU A 224 -19.85 20.70 -9.47
C GLU A 224 -20.98 20.14 -8.58
N TRP A 225 -20.65 19.44 -7.50
CA TRP A 225 -21.64 18.98 -6.52
C TRP A 225 -22.34 20.13 -5.78
N SER A 226 -21.68 21.27 -5.60
CA SER A 226 -22.22 22.42 -4.86
C SER A 226 -23.51 23.00 -5.45
N TYR A 227 -23.81 22.72 -6.72
CA TYR A 227 -25.02 23.21 -7.39
C TYR A 227 -26.28 22.38 -7.07
N PHE A 228 -26.15 21.14 -6.61
CA PHE A 228 -27.31 20.25 -6.40
C PHE A 228 -28.18 20.60 -5.19
N PRO A 229 -27.63 20.90 -3.98
CA PRO A 229 -28.44 21.15 -2.80
C PRO A 229 -29.58 22.16 -2.99
N PRO A 230 -29.38 23.37 -3.59
CA PRO A 230 -30.48 24.29 -3.80
C PRO A 230 -31.49 23.83 -4.86
N MET A 231 -31.11 22.92 -5.77
CA MET A 231 -32.02 22.40 -6.80
C MET A 231 -33.01 21.37 -6.25
N VAL A 232 -32.63 20.63 -5.21
CA VAL A 232 -33.46 19.58 -4.62
C VAL A 232 -34.08 19.97 -3.29
N GLN A 233 -33.81 21.18 -2.78
CA GLN A 233 -34.25 21.62 -1.44
C GLN A 233 -35.78 21.60 -1.23
N SER A 234 -36.57 21.68 -2.31
CA SER A 234 -38.03 21.63 -2.25
C SER A 234 -38.59 20.21 -2.17
N VAL A 235 -37.75 19.20 -2.43
CA VAL A 235 -38.15 17.79 -2.45
C VAL A 235 -37.97 17.20 -1.06
N ASN A 236 -39.02 16.56 -0.54
CA ASN A 236 -38.94 15.81 0.71
C ASN A 236 -38.45 14.39 0.43
N ASP A 237 -37.15 14.18 0.64
CA ASP A 237 -36.44 12.92 0.40
C ASP A 237 -36.83 11.78 1.34
N THR A 238 -37.58 12.06 2.43
CA THR A 238 -38.03 11.03 3.39
C THR A 238 -39.38 10.39 3.03
N LEU A 239 -40.20 11.04 2.19
CA LEU A 239 -41.55 10.56 1.86
C LEU A 239 -41.56 9.26 1.06
N GLY A 240 -40.45 8.90 0.41
CA GLY A 240 -40.33 7.63 -0.31
C GLY A 240 -40.61 6.41 0.57
N SER A 241 -40.28 6.48 1.86
CA SER A 241 -40.57 5.41 2.84
C SER A 241 -42.06 5.18 3.08
N SER A 242 -42.88 6.19 2.82
CA SER A 242 -44.34 6.18 2.94
C SER A 242 -45.05 6.22 1.59
N HIS A 243 -44.32 5.98 0.48
CA HIS A 243 -44.92 6.01 -0.84
C HIS A 243 -46.02 4.96 -0.95
N MET A 244 -47.21 5.38 -1.39
CA MET A 244 -48.38 4.54 -1.46
C MET A 244 -48.20 3.44 -2.50
N GLU A 245 -48.67 2.22 -2.20
CA GLU A 245 -48.86 1.21 -3.22
C GLU A 245 -50.07 1.59 -4.09
N VAL A 246 -49.85 1.74 -5.39
CA VAL A 246 -50.88 2.19 -6.33
C VAL A 246 -51.53 1.04 -7.10
N ILE A 247 -51.01 -0.18 -6.96
CA ILE A 247 -51.55 -1.36 -7.62
C ILE A 247 -52.43 -2.16 -6.66
N THR A 248 -53.27 -3.02 -7.23
CA THR A 248 -54.11 -3.93 -6.44
C THR A 248 -53.24 -4.83 -5.58
N PRO A 249 -53.48 -4.92 -4.25
CA PRO A 249 -52.75 -5.82 -3.37
C PRO A 249 -52.83 -7.27 -3.86
N VAL A 250 -51.81 -8.08 -3.57
CA VAL A 250 -51.68 -9.45 -4.13
C VAL A 250 -52.90 -10.29 -3.78
N GLU A 251 -53.32 -10.26 -2.51
CA GLU A 251 -54.50 -10.93 -1.97
C GLU A 251 -55.82 -10.53 -2.64
N SER A 252 -55.87 -9.35 -3.24
CA SER A 252 -57.04 -8.83 -3.95
C SER A 252 -56.91 -8.93 -5.48
N SER A 253 -55.74 -9.34 -5.99
CA SER A 253 -55.47 -9.44 -7.42
C SER A 253 -56.02 -10.75 -7.98
N SER A 254 -56.64 -10.67 -9.17
CA SER A 254 -57.11 -11.87 -9.90
C SER A 254 -55.97 -12.82 -10.27
N ALA A 255 -54.73 -12.33 -10.34
CA ALA A 255 -53.54 -13.16 -10.55
C ALA A 255 -53.25 -14.14 -9.38
N SER A 256 -53.89 -13.93 -8.22
CA SER A 256 -53.78 -14.82 -7.06
C SER A 256 -54.81 -15.95 -7.07
N VAL A 257 -55.81 -15.87 -7.94
CA VAL A 257 -56.81 -16.94 -8.15
C VAL A 257 -56.37 -17.80 -9.32
N ASN A 258 -56.17 -19.11 -9.09
CA ASN A 258 -55.97 -20.03 -10.19
C ASN A 258 -57.32 -20.33 -10.85
N ILE A 259 -57.56 -19.73 -12.00
CA ILE A 259 -58.82 -19.90 -12.76
C ILE A 259 -59.11 -21.37 -13.13
N ARG A 260 -58.09 -22.24 -13.17
CA ARG A 260 -58.25 -23.67 -13.45
C ARG A 260 -58.68 -24.50 -12.24
N ASP A 261 -58.74 -23.90 -11.04
CA ASP A 261 -59.34 -24.54 -9.87
C ASP A 261 -60.87 -24.52 -9.93
N ASP A 262 -61.47 -23.82 -10.92
CA ASP A 262 -62.91 -23.83 -11.15
C ASP A 262 -63.39 -25.19 -11.68
N ALA A 263 -64.54 -25.66 -11.17
CA ALA A 263 -65.09 -26.97 -11.45
C ALA A 263 -65.34 -27.22 -12.95
N VAL A 264 -65.63 -26.18 -13.75
CA VAL A 264 -65.88 -26.30 -15.19
C VAL A 264 -64.67 -26.89 -15.95
N PHE A 265 -63.45 -26.61 -15.48
CA PHE A 265 -62.22 -27.16 -16.07
C PHE A 265 -61.93 -28.60 -15.63
N SER A 266 -62.49 -29.04 -14.49
CA SER A 266 -62.35 -30.42 -14.00
C SER A 266 -63.29 -31.41 -14.71
N GLU A 267 -64.46 -30.95 -15.17
CA GLU A 267 -65.46 -31.79 -15.86
C GLU A 267 -65.12 -32.08 -17.33
N SER A 268 -64.34 -31.21 -17.97
CA SER A 268 -64.05 -31.26 -19.40
C SER A 268 -62.78 -32.05 -19.77
N GLY A 269 -62.06 -32.60 -18.80
CA GLY A 269 -60.85 -33.43 -19.03
C GLY A 269 -59.66 -32.65 -19.59
N ASP A 270 -59.69 -31.32 -19.55
CA ASP A 270 -58.61 -30.46 -20.05
C ASP A 270 -57.40 -30.52 -19.11
N THR A 271 -56.34 -31.23 -19.52
CA THR A 271 -55.11 -31.44 -18.74
C THR A 271 -54.05 -30.34 -18.94
N GLY A 272 -54.49 -29.13 -19.34
CA GLY A 272 -53.63 -27.97 -19.48
C GLY A 272 -52.75 -27.71 -18.25
N LYS A 273 -51.49 -27.30 -18.48
CA LYS A 273 -50.49 -27.08 -17.42
C LYS A 273 -51.03 -26.13 -16.34
N PRO A 274 -50.95 -26.46 -15.03
CA PRO A 274 -51.54 -25.62 -13.98
C PRO A 274 -50.96 -24.20 -13.99
N SER A 275 -51.83 -23.19 -13.86
CA SER A 275 -51.40 -21.80 -13.70
C SER A 275 -50.79 -21.63 -12.30
N LYS A 276 -49.68 -20.91 -12.20
CA LYS A 276 -49.05 -20.63 -10.90
C LYS A 276 -49.75 -19.43 -10.27
N SER A 277 -50.37 -19.58 -9.10
CA SER A 277 -50.81 -18.45 -8.30
C SER A 277 -49.61 -17.69 -7.72
N ILE A 278 -49.69 -16.36 -7.73
CA ILE A 278 -48.65 -15.52 -7.16
C ILE A 278 -48.84 -15.50 -5.64
N LYS A 279 -47.79 -15.86 -4.90
CA LYS A 279 -47.74 -15.68 -3.44
C LYS A 279 -46.89 -14.47 -3.12
N GLU A 280 -47.31 -13.69 -2.13
CA GLU A 280 -46.51 -12.58 -1.63
C GLU A 280 -45.19 -13.10 -1.05
N LYS A 281 -44.07 -12.51 -1.45
CA LYS A 281 -42.77 -12.73 -0.79
C LYS A 281 -42.67 -11.74 0.36
N ASP A 282 -42.25 -12.21 1.54
CA ASP A 282 -41.91 -11.35 2.68
C ASP A 282 -40.95 -10.24 2.23
N ARG A 283 -41.43 -9.00 2.20
CA ARG A 283 -40.68 -7.84 1.67
C ARG A 283 -39.68 -7.26 2.66
N ASN A 284 -39.44 -7.92 3.78
CA ASN A 284 -38.51 -7.47 4.82
C ASN A 284 -37.04 -7.77 4.44
N SER A 285 -36.56 -7.15 3.35
CA SER A 285 -35.12 -7.03 3.11
C SER A 285 -34.61 -5.78 3.82
N THR A 286 -34.44 -5.88 5.13
CA THR A 286 -33.67 -4.90 5.89
C THR A 286 -32.23 -4.99 5.40
N TYR A 287 -31.75 -3.97 4.67
CA TYR A 287 -30.32 -3.65 4.72
C TYR A 287 -30.00 -3.38 6.18
N SER A 288 -29.50 -4.39 6.89
CA SER A 288 -29.04 -4.25 8.26
C SER A 288 -27.74 -3.46 8.20
N PRO A 289 -27.66 -2.22 8.71
CA PRO A 289 -26.38 -1.59 8.92
C PRO A 289 -25.70 -2.39 10.01
N THR A 290 -24.58 -3.04 9.71
CA THR A 290 -23.69 -3.55 10.75
C THR A 290 -23.17 -2.33 11.50
N SER A 291 -23.81 -1.99 12.62
CA SER A 291 -23.35 -0.95 13.53
C SER A 291 -23.56 -1.44 14.95
N SER A 292 -22.47 -1.93 15.54
CA SER A 292 -22.32 -2.03 16.98
C SER A 292 -22.31 -0.61 17.59
N THR A 293 -23.48 -0.25 18.09
CA THR A 293 -23.83 0.65 19.20
C THR A 293 -22.69 1.37 19.92
N SER A 294 -22.78 2.70 20.00
CA SER A 294 -23.24 3.37 21.23
C SER A 294 -23.59 4.84 21.00
N SER A 295 -24.82 5.15 21.39
CA SER A 295 -25.55 6.40 21.29
C SER A 295 -25.17 7.39 22.39
N ALA A 296 -25.15 8.68 22.05
CA ALA A 296 -25.63 9.75 22.93
C ALA A 296 -26.02 10.98 22.08
N SER A 297 -27.18 11.54 22.44
CA SER A 297 -28.01 12.47 21.69
C SER A 297 -27.44 13.89 21.51
N SER A 298 -27.99 14.55 20.50
CA SER A 298 -27.79 15.93 20.06
C SER A 298 -28.32 16.99 21.04
N THR A 299 -27.66 18.15 21.11
CA THR A 299 -28.31 19.47 21.08
C THR A 299 -27.32 20.53 20.55
N THR A 300 -27.85 21.38 19.68
CA THR A 300 -27.23 22.44 18.85
C THR A 300 -26.83 23.70 19.63
N THR A 301 -25.73 24.35 19.21
CA THR A 301 -25.62 25.79 18.83
C THR A 301 -24.17 26.14 18.40
N PRO A 302 -23.96 27.23 17.61
CA PRO A 302 -22.80 27.38 16.73
C PRO A 302 -21.63 28.08 17.42
N VAL A 303 -20.40 27.64 17.16
CA VAL A 303 -19.19 28.34 17.65
C VAL A 303 -18.18 28.57 16.53
N THR A 304 -17.89 29.86 16.38
CA THR A 304 -16.89 30.55 15.58
C THR A 304 -15.51 29.86 15.57
N LEU A 305 -14.94 29.70 14.37
CA LEU A 305 -13.58 29.19 14.18
C LEU A 305 -12.56 30.31 14.49
N ASN A 306 -12.18 30.44 15.76
CA ASN A 306 -11.01 31.22 16.19
C ASN A 306 -10.50 30.71 17.55
N LYS A 307 -9.54 29.77 17.54
CA LYS A 307 -8.37 29.72 18.43
C LYS A 307 -7.51 28.47 18.14
N THR A 308 -6.30 28.74 17.65
CA THR A 308 -5.03 28.12 18.05
C THR A 308 -5.11 26.84 18.89
N THR A 309 -4.73 25.71 18.29
CA THR A 309 -4.25 24.53 19.02
C THR A 309 -2.92 24.85 19.71
N PRO A 310 -2.73 24.48 21.00
CA PRO A 310 -1.48 24.70 21.72
C PRO A 310 -0.35 23.79 21.21
N PRO A 311 0.93 24.12 21.48
CA PRO A 311 2.04 23.21 21.22
C PRO A 311 1.90 21.92 22.04
N PRO A 312 2.44 20.78 21.57
CA PRO A 312 2.33 19.51 22.27
C PRO A 312 2.94 19.63 23.67
N GLN A 313 2.11 19.48 24.71
CA GLN A 313 2.57 19.45 26.09
C GLN A 313 3.17 18.07 26.43
N PRO A 314 4.23 18.05 27.27
CA PRO A 314 4.91 16.84 27.71
C PRO A 314 3.99 15.96 28.58
N TYR A 315 3.91 14.67 28.26
CA TYR A 315 3.12 13.70 29.03
C TYR A 315 3.68 13.55 30.46
N ALA A 316 2.85 13.84 31.46
CA ALA A 316 3.12 13.54 32.87
C ALA A 316 2.99 12.03 33.15
N PRO A 317 3.73 11.47 34.13
CA PRO A 317 3.95 10.03 34.26
C PRO A 317 2.82 9.31 35.02
N PRO A 318 2.55 8.02 34.74
CA PRO A 318 1.83 7.15 35.67
C PRO A 318 2.74 6.76 36.85
N SER A 319 2.18 6.85 38.05
CA SER A 319 2.76 6.45 39.34
C SER A 319 2.87 4.94 39.49
N GLY A 320 3.98 4.45 40.05
CA GLY A 320 3.93 3.34 41.02
C GLY A 320 4.47 1.96 40.63
N GLY A 321 5.19 1.79 39.52
CA GLY A 321 5.91 0.54 39.22
C GLY A 321 7.41 0.70 39.43
N ALA A 322 8.09 -0.28 40.02
CA ALA A 322 9.56 -0.30 40.12
C ALA A 322 10.17 -0.09 38.72
N LYS A 323 10.82 1.05 38.52
CA LYS A 323 11.43 1.42 37.23
C LYS A 323 12.56 0.43 36.93
N LYS A 324 12.32 -0.46 35.98
CA LYS A 324 13.35 -1.39 35.48
C LYS A 324 14.43 -0.56 34.78
N GLN A 325 15.67 -0.67 35.22
CA GLN A 325 16.80 -0.02 34.56
C GLN A 325 17.48 -1.03 33.63
N ALA A 326 17.99 -0.58 32.51
CA ALA A 326 18.82 -1.38 31.63
C ALA A 326 20.07 -0.61 31.23
N GLN A 327 21.18 -1.29 31.05
CA GLN A 327 22.42 -0.72 30.52
C GLN A 327 22.57 -1.10 29.05
N ALA A 328 22.84 -0.10 28.20
CA ALA A 328 23.16 -0.32 26.79
C ALA A 328 24.47 -1.10 26.66
N LEU A 329 24.43 -2.21 25.93
CA LEU A 329 25.59 -3.04 25.62
C LEU A 329 26.32 -2.55 24.36
N TYR A 330 25.61 -1.87 23.47
CA TYR A 330 26.10 -1.41 22.16
C TYR A 330 25.52 -0.03 21.81
N ASP A 331 26.17 0.66 20.88
CA ASP A 331 25.64 1.89 20.28
C ASP A 331 24.43 1.58 19.40
N PHE A 332 23.40 2.42 19.46
CA PHE A 332 22.21 2.31 18.64
C PHE A 332 21.77 3.70 18.15
N ASN A 333 21.65 3.84 16.84
CA ASN A 333 21.11 5.05 16.20
C ASN A 333 19.72 4.72 15.65
N GLY A 334 18.68 5.31 16.25
CA GLY A 334 17.30 5.18 15.81
C GLY A 334 17.12 5.71 14.38
N LEU A 335 16.32 4.99 13.59
CA LEU A 335 16.07 5.31 12.18
C LEU A 335 15.04 6.44 11.99
N ASP A 336 14.18 6.66 12.99
CA ASP A 336 13.17 7.71 13.01
C ASP A 336 12.87 8.17 14.45
N ALA A 337 11.98 9.16 14.60
CA ALA A 337 11.64 9.78 15.89
C ALA A 337 10.93 8.85 16.89
N THR A 338 10.55 7.63 16.48
CA THR A 338 9.92 6.64 17.36
C THR A 338 10.96 5.71 18.02
N GLU A 339 12.19 5.67 17.50
CA GLU A 339 13.30 4.86 18.01
C GLU A 339 14.24 5.71 18.88
N LEU A 340 14.67 5.18 20.03
CA LEU A 340 15.53 5.91 20.96
C LEU A 340 17.01 5.65 20.62
N SER A 341 17.76 6.69 20.26
CA SER A 341 19.22 6.59 20.04
C SER A 341 19.98 6.62 21.37
N PHE A 342 21.01 5.78 21.51
CA PHE A 342 21.84 5.68 22.72
C PHE A 342 23.23 5.11 22.41
N LYS A 343 24.17 5.30 23.34
CA LYS A 343 25.53 4.75 23.26
C LYS A 343 25.73 3.61 24.24
N ALA A 344 26.68 2.72 23.93
CA ALA A 344 27.12 1.66 24.82
C ALA A 344 27.53 2.25 26.18
N GLY A 345 26.99 1.67 27.25
CA GLY A 345 27.18 2.14 28.62
C GLY A 345 26.05 3.04 29.14
N ASP A 346 25.19 3.59 28.27
CA ASP A 346 24.07 4.44 28.70
C ASP A 346 23.08 3.68 29.58
N ARG A 347 22.50 4.38 30.56
CA ARG A 347 21.45 3.85 31.44
C ARG A 347 20.08 4.27 30.91
N ILE A 348 19.25 3.27 30.67
CA ILE A 348 17.94 3.39 30.04
C ILE A 348 16.86 2.99 31.05
N THR A 349 15.89 3.87 31.26
CA THR A 349 14.71 3.54 32.07
C THR A 349 13.70 2.79 31.21
N ILE A 350 13.43 1.53 31.53
CA ILE A 350 12.49 0.69 30.79
C ILE A 350 11.09 0.82 31.41
N HIS A 351 10.15 1.35 30.63
CA HIS A 351 8.74 1.48 30.99
C HIS A 351 7.95 0.23 30.61
N LYS A 352 8.31 -0.40 29.50
CA LYS A 352 7.64 -1.60 28.99
C LYS A 352 8.64 -2.55 28.34
N ALA A 353 8.69 -3.79 28.81
CA ALA A 353 9.58 -4.84 28.29
C ALA A 353 8.76 -6.02 27.75
N GLU A 354 8.03 -5.80 26.66
CA GLU A 354 7.21 -6.81 26.00
C GLU A 354 7.76 -7.12 24.61
N GLY A 355 8.20 -8.35 24.39
CA GLY A 355 8.80 -8.77 23.11
C GLY A 355 10.20 -8.20 22.89
N GLU A 356 10.57 -8.03 21.61
CA GLU A 356 11.92 -7.69 21.16
C GLU A 356 12.25 -6.19 21.22
N TRP A 357 11.23 -5.33 21.34
CA TRP A 357 11.36 -3.87 21.43
C TRP A 357 10.74 -3.36 22.73
N TRP A 358 11.55 -2.74 23.55
CA TRP A 358 11.17 -2.21 24.84
C TRP A 358 10.95 -0.71 24.73
N GLU A 359 10.01 -0.18 25.50
CA GLU A 359 9.84 1.25 25.62
C GLU A 359 10.82 1.77 26.67
N GLY A 360 11.80 2.55 26.22
CA GLY A 360 12.89 3.08 27.02
C GLY A 360 12.90 4.61 27.07
N GLU A 361 13.54 5.16 28.09
CA GLU A 361 13.74 6.60 28.26
C GLU A 361 15.18 6.92 28.68
N ILE A 362 15.80 7.89 27.99
CA ILE A 362 17.11 8.47 28.33
C ILE A 362 16.96 9.99 28.28
N ASN A 363 17.39 10.70 29.33
CA ASN A 363 17.39 12.16 29.39
C ASN A 363 16.02 12.82 29.04
N GLY A 364 14.90 12.16 29.39
CA GLY A 364 13.54 12.63 29.10
C GLY A 364 13.04 12.34 27.69
N GLN A 365 13.88 11.80 26.80
CA GLN A 365 13.46 11.33 25.48
C GLN A 365 13.01 9.87 25.59
N ARG A 366 11.75 9.61 25.19
CA ARG A 366 11.18 8.26 25.10
C ARG A 366 11.23 7.74 23.68
N GLY A 367 11.46 6.44 23.54
CA GLY A 367 11.37 5.76 22.26
C GLY A 367 11.58 4.25 22.42
N PHE A 368 11.48 3.55 21.30
CA PHE A 368 11.70 2.11 21.27
C PHE A 368 13.18 1.77 21.30
N VAL A 369 13.52 0.79 22.13
CA VAL A 369 14.86 0.29 22.41
C VAL A 369 14.88 -1.21 22.11
N PRO A 370 15.80 -1.73 21.29
CA PRO A 370 15.88 -3.17 21.06
C PRO A 370 16.35 -3.88 22.34
N GLY A 371 15.55 -4.84 22.83
CA GLY A 371 15.82 -5.56 24.09
C GLY A 371 17.14 -6.33 24.08
N THR A 372 17.65 -6.69 22.90
CA THR A 372 18.95 -7.36 22.72
C THR A 372 20.15 -6.43 22.83
N TYR A 373 19.95 -5.11 22.77
CA TYR A 373 20.99 -4.10 22.88
C TYR A 373 21.17 -3.60 24.32
N VAL A 374 20.34 -4.08 25.23
CA VAL A 374 20.32 -3.63 26.61
C VAL A 374 20.26 -4.82 27.56
N LYS A 375 20.90 -4.68 28.71
CA LYS A 375 20.84 -5.67 29.79
C LYS A 375 20.13 -5.04 30.97
N LEU A 376 19.04 -5.66 31.44
CA LEU A 376 18.40 -5.26 32.70
C LEU A 376 19.40 -5.32 33.85
N ILE A 377 19.45 -4.27 34.68
CA ILE A 377 20.36 -4.12 35.82
C ILE A 377 19.63 -3.91 37.13
#